data_AF-A0A183N6U2-F1
#
_entry.id   AF-A0A183N6U2-F1
#
_cell.length_a   1.000
_cell.length_b   1.000
_cell.length_c   1.000
_cell.angle_alpha   90.00
_cell.angle_beta   90.00
_cell.angle_gamma   90.00
#
_symmetry.space_group_name_H-M   'P 1'
#
loop_
_entity.id
_entity.type
_entity.pdbx_description
1 polymer ?
#
loop_
_entity_poly.entity_id
_entity_poly.type
_entity_poly.pdbx_seq_one_letter_code
_entity_poly.pdbx_strand_id
1 'polypeptide(L)'
;MSLSFRPTVEELRRRKIIRFNDYVEVSEADAYDRRADKPWTRLTLRDKADIRKELNEFKATEMDVHAESRHHTRYHCTNTDPMIWCSHTHK
;
A
#
# COMPACT_ATOMS: atom_id res chain seq x y z
N MET A 1 1.47 7.81 23.70
CA MET A 1 0.70 7.76 22.44
C MET A 1 -0.67 7.20 22.74
N SER A 2 -1.67 8.08 22.78
CA SER A 2 -3.06 7.70 23.04
C SER A 2 -3.56 6.87 21.84
N LEU A 3 -3.93 5.62 22.08
CA LEU A 3 -4.73 4.83 21.14
C LEU A 3 -5.97 5.67 20.82
N SER A 4 -6.11 6.09 19.56
CA SER A 4 -7.25 6.87 19.10
C SER A 4 -8.52 6.13 19.48
N PHE A 5 -9.20 6.61 20.53
CA PHE A 5 -10.45 6.06 21.00
C PHE A 5 -11.43 6.10 19.85
N ARG A 6 -11.82 4.91 19.36
CA ARG A 6 -12.84 4.81 18.32
C ARG A 6 -14.19 4.79 19.02
N PRO A 7 -14.99 5.87 18.93
CA PRO A 7 -16.33 5.88 19.53
C PRO A 7 -17.22 4.80 18.89
N THR A 8 -18.17 4.30 19.66
CA THR A 8 -19.15 3.33 19.17
C THR A 8 -20.10 3.98 18.14
N VAL A 9 -20.74 3.18 17.29
CA VAL A 9 -21.74 3.67 16.31
C VAL A 9 -22.87 4.42 17.02
N GLU A 10 -23.29 3.94 18.19
CA GLU A 10 -24.32 4.56 19.01
C GLU A 10 -23.86 5.92 19.56
N GLU A 11 -22.60 6.04 19.97
CA GLU A 11 -22.03 7.31 20.40
C GLU A 11 -21.91 8.32 19.25
N LEU A 12 -21.53 7.87 18.05
CA LEU A 12 -21.49 8.70 16.85
C LEU A 12 -22.88 9.22 16.48
N ARG A 13 -23.91 8.38 16.58
CA ARG A 13 -25.32 8.73 16.36
C ARG A 13 -25.83 9.71 17.42
N ARG A 14 -25.56 9.46 18.71
CA ARG A 14 -25.93 10.32 19.84
C ARG A 14 -25.32 11.72 19.72
N ARG A 15 -24.03 11.79 19.37
CA ARG A 15 -23.29 13.04 19.22
C ARG A 15 -23.56 13.75 17.89
N LYS A 16 -24.30 13.13 16.95
CA LYS A 16 -24.61 13.66 15.60
C LYS A 16 -23.37 14.13 14.82
N ILE A 17 -22.22 13.48 15.03
CA ILE A 17 -20.94 13.88 14.42
C ILE A 17 -20.95 13.62 12.91
N ILE A 18 -21.59 12.53 12.48
CA ILE A 18 -21.79 12.15 11.08
C ILE A 18 -23.21 11.55 10.97
N ARG A 19 -23.93 11.87 9.89
CA ARG A 19 -25.23 11.26 9.55
C ARG A 19 -25.04 10.40 8.30
N PHE A 20 -25.50 9.16 8.36
CA PHE A 20 -25.55 8.27 7.20
C PHE A 20 -26.99 8.25 6.68
N ASN A 21 -27.15 8.21 5.36
CA ASN A 21 -28.45 7.95 4.77
C ASN A 21 -28.74 6.45 4.88
N ASP A 22 -29.96 6.09 5.29
CA ASP A 22 -30.40 4.70 5.39
C ASP A 22 -30.84 4.14 4.03
N TYR A 23 -31.09 5.01 3.05
CA TYR A 23 -31.37 4.63 1.67
C TYR A 23 -30.08 4.38 0.90
N VAL A 24 -29.98 3.19 0.30
CA VAL A 24 -28.89 2.78 -0.58
C VAL A 24 -29.49 2.51 -1.96
N GLU A 25 -29.04 3.27 -2.95
CA GLU A 25 -29.36 3.01 -4.35
C GLU A 25 -28.52 1.84 -4.87
N VAL A 26 -29.15 0.92 -5.60
CA VAL A 26 -28.51 -0.27 -6.18
C VAL A 26 -28.79 -0.27 -7.67
N SER A 27 -27.73 -0.41 -8.46
CA SER A 27 -27.79 -0.60 -9.90
C SER A 27 -27.04 -1.87 -10.31
N GLU A 28 -27.41 -2.43 -11.45
CA GLU A 28 -26.73 -3.58 -12.01
C GLU A 28 -25.35 -3.18 -12.55
N ALA A 29 -24.33 -3.95 -12.18
CA ALA A 29 -23.01 -3.82 -12.78
C ALA A 29 -22.93 -4.65 -14.06
N ASP A 30 -22.11 -4.23 -15.02
CA ASP A 30 -21.94 -4.96 -16.28
C ASP A 30 -21.56 -6.43 -16.05
N ALA A 31 -22.20 -7.32 -16.81
CA ALA A 31 -21.93 -8.75 -16.80
C ALA A 31 -20.90 -9.14 -17.89
N TYR A 32 -19.63 -8.89 -17.61
CA TYR A 32 -18.51 -9.31 -18.47
C TYR A 32 -17.42 -10.05 -17.69
N ASP A 33 -16.57 -10.80 -18.39
CA ASP A 33 -15.45 -11.50 -17.79
C ASP A 33 -14.34 -10.52 -17.38
N ARG A 34 -14.15 -10.35 -16.07
CA ARG A 34 -13.11 -9.50 -15.45
C ARG A 34 -11.84 -10.27 -15.11
N ARG A 35 -11.70 -11.54 -15.53
CA ARG A 35 -10.50 -12.33 -15.26
C ARG A 35 -9.30 -11.73 -15.99
N ALA A 36 -8.20 -11.61 -15.27
CA ALA A 36 -6.90 -11.24 -15.79
C ALA A 36 -5.84 -12.19 -15.22
N ASP A 37 -4.77 -12.43 -15.98
CA ASP A 37 -3.62 -13.15 -15.45
C ASP A 37 -3.00 -12.38 -14.28
N LYS A 38 -2.40 -13.12 -13.36
CA LYS A 38 -1.73 -12.58 -12.17
C LYS A 38 -0.22 -12.84 -12.28
N PRO A 39 0.50 -12.15 -13.17
CA PRO A 39 1.91 -12.45 -13.45
C PRO A 39 2.80 -12.38 -12.20
N TRP A 40 2.45 -11.53 -11.23
CA TRP A 40 3.16 -11.42 -9.95
C TRP A 40 3.18 -12.71 -9.12
N THR A 41 2.27 -13.65 -9.36
CA THR A 41 2.23 -14.95 -8.66
C THR A 41 3.32 -15.92 -9.12
N ARG A 42 3.91 -15.70 -10.30
CA ARG A 42 4.89 -16.57 -10.93
C ARG A 42 6.33 -16.03 -10.86
N LEU A 43 6.55 -14.95 -10.13
CA LEU A 43 7.88 -14.33 -9.97
C LEU A 43 8.83 -15.22 -9.16
N THR A 44 9.97 -15.57 -9.77
CA THR A 44 11.04 -16.30 -9.10
C THR A 44 11.78 -15.42 -8.08
N LEU A 45 12.65 -16.03 -7.26
CA LEU A 45 13.51 -15.27 -6.35
C LEU A 45 14.45 -14.33 -7.11
N ARG A 46 14.92 -14.74 -8.29
CA ARG A 46 15.77 -13.95 -9.17
C ARG A 46 15.01 -12.76 -9.75
N ASP A 47 13.83 -12.98 -10.32
CA ASP A 47 13.01 -11.89 -10.86
C ASP A 47 12.73 -10.84 -9.78
N LYS A 48 12.38 -11.29 -8.57
CA LYS A 48 12.17 -10.37 -7.44
C LYS A 48 13.44 -9.60 -7.10
N ALA A 49 14.63 -10.20 -7.17
CA ALA A 49 15.88 -9.53 -6.87
C ALA A 49 16.22 -8.47 -7.94
N ASP A 50 16.07 -8.83 -9.21
CA ASP A 50 16.31 -7.94 -10.34
C ASP A 50 15.33 -6.75 -10.30
N ILE A 51 14.03 -6.99 -10.06
CA ILE A 51 13.01 -5.94 -9.90
C ILE A 51 13.33 -5.01 -8.71
N ARG A 52 13.82 -5.54 -7.58
CA ARG A 52 14.20 -4.70 -6.43
C ARG A 52 15.36 -3.77 -6.78
N LYS A 53 16.34 -4.26 -7.53
CA LYS A 53 17.49 -3.47 -7.98
C LYS A 53 17.04 -2.36 -8.92
N GLU A 54 16.29 -2.71 -9.97
CA GLU A 54 15.76 -1.77 -10.95
C GLU A 54 14.92 -0.66 -10.30
N LEU A 55 14.02 -1.03 -9.38
CA LEU A 55 13.19 -0.06 -8.67
C LEU A 55 14.00 0.88 -7.77
N ASN A 56 15.08 0.41 -7.15
CA ASN A 56 15.92 1.27 -6.31
C ASN A 56 16.73 2.24 -7.17
N GLU A 57 17.27 1.79 -8.29
CA GLU A 57 17.99 2.62 -9.26
C GLU A 57 17.07 3.73 -9.78
N PHE A 58 15.91 3.36 -10.31
CA PHE A 58 14.90 4.31 -10.77
C PHE A 58 14.55 5.36 -9.69
N LYS A 59 14.30 4.93 -8.45
CA LYS A 59 13.95 5.84 -7.34
C LYS A 59 15.07 6.80 -6.95
N ALA A 60 16.32 6.38 -7.12
CA ALA A 60 17.48 7.17 -6.76
C ALA A 60 17.87 8.18 -7.85
N THR A 61 17.67 7.85 -9.12
CA THR A 61 18.24 8.62 -10.24
C THR A 61 17.21 9.28 -11.15
N GLU A 62 16.02 8.70 -11.29
CA GLU A 62 15.04 9.12 -12.30
C GLU A 62 13.74 9.66 -11.70
N MET A 63 13.31 9.08 -10.57
CA MET A 63 12.06 9.49 -9.95
C MET A 63 12.19 10.85 -9.28
N ASP A 64 11.51 11.85 -9.83
CA ASP A 64 11.48 13.18 -9.21
C ASP A 64 10.68 13.15 -7.91
N VAL A 65 11.32 13.59 -6.83
CA VAL A 65 10.74 13.65 -5.49
C VAL A 65 11.13 14.98 -4.87
N HIS A 66 10.11 15.69 -4.38
CA HIS A 66 10.31 16.93 -3.65
C HIS A 66 11.35 16.75 -2.53
N ALA A 67 12.27 17.70 -2.40
CA ALA A 67 13.44 17.58 -1.53
C ALA A 67 13.06 17.21 -0.08
N GLU A 68 12.02 17.85 0.46
CA GLU A 68 11.54 17.59 1.82
C GLU A 68 10.87 16.22 1.96
N SER A 69 10.38 15.61 0.88
CA SER A 69 9.68 14.33 0.89
C SER A 69 10.59 13.14 0.55
N ARG A 70 11.87 13.36 0.24
CA ARG A 70 12.81 12.29 -0.15
C ARG A 70 12.89 11.16 0.86
N HIS A 71 12.77 11.47 2.14
CA HIS A 71 12.78 10.49 3.24
C HIS A 71 11.57 9.53 3.24
N HIS A 72 10.50 9.83 2.49
CA HIS A 72 9.38 8.92 2.26
C HIS A 72 9.59 7.96 1.08
N THR A 73 10.69 8.10 0.33
CA THR A 73 10.99 7.22 -0.79
C THR A 73 11.24 5.80 -0.30
N ARG A 74 10.34 4.89 -0.67
CA ARG A 74 10.37 3.49 -0.20
C ARG A 74 11.34 2.67 -1.02
N TYR A 75 12.56 2.49 -0.53
CA TYR A 75 13.55 1.57 -1.10
C TYR A 75 13.26 0.11 -0.76
N HIS A 76 13.75 -0.81 -1.58
CA HIS A 76 13.66 -2.25 -1.39
C HIS A 76 14.99 -2.79 -0.85
N CYS A 77 14.98 -3.77 0.05
CA CYS A 77 16.21 -4.40 0.51
C CYS A 77 16.89 -5.19 -0.61
N THR A 78 18.20 -5.05 -0.74
CA THR A 78 19.04 -5.94 -1.56
C THR A 78 20.05 -6.64 -0.66
N ASN A 79 20.46 -7.86 -1.01
CA ASN A 79 21.40 -8.64 -0.19
C ASN A 79 22.81 -8.01 -0.10
N THR A 80 23.04 -6.92 -0.84
CA THR A 80 24.32 -6.23 -0.98
C THR A 80 24.37 -4.89 -0.25
N ASP A 81 23.28 -4.44 0.39
CA ASP A 81 23.21 -3.14 1.04
C ASP A 81 23.34 -3.26 2.58
N PRO A 82 24.49 -2.90 3.17
CA PRO A 82 24.69 -3.02 4.62
C PRO A 82 23.93 -1.95 5.44
N MET A 83 23.30 -0.95 4.80
CA MET A 83 22.60 0.15 5.49
C MET A 83 21.07 0.03 5.49
N ILE A 84 20.47 -0.88 4.73
CA ILE A 84 19.02 -1.09 4.77
C ILE A 84 18.78 -2.29 5.67
N TRP A 85 18.51 -2.01 6.95
CA TRP A 85 18.01 -3.00 7.92
C TRP A 85 16.74 -3.66 7.35
N CYS A 86 16.92 -4.78 6.65
CA CYS A 86 15.81 -5.62 6.28
C CYS A 86 15.44 -6.41 7.53
N SER A 87 14.53 -5.85 8.33
CA SER A 87 13.79 -6.58 9.33
C SER A 87 13.14 -7.76 8.63
N HIS A 88 13.76 -8.94 8.74
CA HIS A 88 13.17 -10.19 8.35
C HIS A 88 11.94 -10.38 9.23
N THR A 89 10.81 -9.85 8.78
CA THR A 89 9.51 -10.28 9.27
C THR A 89 9.28 -11.65 8.65
N HIS A 90 9.87 -12.67 9.29
CA HIS A 90 9.36 -14.02 9.20
C HIS A 90 7.89 -13.94 9.61
N LYS A 91 7.01 -14.29 8.68
CA LYS A 91 5.71 -14.83 9.05
C LYS A 91 5.92 -16.19 9.71
#